data_AF-A0A374TXY9-F1
#
_entry.id   AF-A0A374TXY9-F1
#
_cell.length_a   1.000
_cell.length_b   1.000
_cell.length_c   1.000
_cell.angle_alpha   90.00
_cell.angle_beta   90.00
_cell.angle_gamma   90.00
#
_symmetry.space_group_name_H-M   'P 1'
#
loop_
_entity.id
_entity.type
_entity.pdbx_description
1 polymer ?
#
loop_
_entity_poly.entity_id
_entity_poly.type
_entity_poly.pdbx_seq_one_letter_code
_entity_poly.pdbx_strand_id
1 'polypeptide(L)' 'MQRRELIRILEEAGFISKGGTNHEKFVKGDKLVLVKRHREIEEQIAKRILRQAGLR' A
#
# COMPACT_ATOMS: atom_id res chain seq x y z
N MET A 1 -9.61 -7.74 -0.69
CA MET A 1 -8.26 -8.14 -0.21
C MET A 1 -8.10 -7.70 1.24
N GLN A 2 -7.41 -8.47 2.09
CA GLN A 2 -7.09 -8.02 3.45
C GLN A 2 -5.94 -7.01 3.43
N ARG A 3 -6.01 -5.96 4.25
CA ARG A 3 -4.94 -4.96 4.37
C ARG A 3 -3.56 -5.57 4.62
N ARG A 4 -3.49 -6.61 5.45
CA ARG A 4 -2.24 -7.33 5.76
C ARG A 4 -1.55 -7.89 4.52
N GLU A 5 -2.33 -8.41 3.58
CA GLU A 5 -1.79 -8.98 2.35
C GLU A 5 -1.21 -7.90 1.44
N LEU A 6 -1.91 -6.76 1.32
CA LEU A 6 -1.40 -5.62 0.55
C LEU A 6 -0.12 -5.06 1.16
N ILE A 7 -0.05 -4.96 2.49
CA ILE A 7 1.14 -4.51 3.21
C ILE A 7 2.31 -5.47 2.94
N ARG A 8 2.11 -6.79 3.04
CA ARG A 8 3.17 -7.78 2.75
C ARG A 8 3.73 -7.62 1.34
N ILE A 9 2.87 -7.45 0.33
CA ILE A 9 3.31 -7.24 -1.06
C ILE A 9 4.11 -5.94 -1.19
N LEU A 10 3.67 -4.87 -0.52
CA LEU A 10 4.39 -3.59 -0.51
C LEU A 10 5.75 -3.73 0.18
N GLU A 11 5.82 -4.40 1.33
CA GLU A 11 7.06 -4.63 2.08
C GLU A 11 8.04 -5.51 1.29
N GLU A 12 7.57 -6.60 0.67
CA GLU A 12 8.38 -7.49 -0.18
C GLU A 12 8.89 -6.76 -1.43
N ALA A 13 8.07 -5.85 -1.96
CA ALA A 13 8.49 -4.94 -3.01
C ALA A 13 9.48 -3.87 -2.55
N GLY A 14 9.79 -3.76 -1.26
CA GLY A 14 10.74 -2.78 -0.71
C GLY A 14 10.14 -1.42 -0.40
N PHE A 15 8.82 -1.33 -0.22
CA PHE A 15 8.18 -0.11 0.32
C PHE A 15 8.33 -0.07 1.84
N ILE A 16 8.66 1.13 2.33
CA ILE A 16 8.82 1.40 3.75
C ILE A 16 7.61 2.16 4.25
N SER A 17 6.99 1.68 5.33
CA SER A 17 5.93 2.42 6.01
C SER A 17 6.54 3.64 6.74
N LYS A 18 6.14 4.84 6.32
CA LYS A 18 6.44 6.11 6.99
C LYS A 18 5.40 6.48 8.04
N GLY A 19 4.36 5.66 8.19
CA GLY A 19 3.23 5.95 9.07
C GLY A 19 2.36 7.10 8.55
N GLY A 20 1.34 7.44 9.34
CA GLY A 20 0.41 8.53 9.06
C GLY A 20 -0.81 8.45 9.97
N THR A 21 -1.61 9.50 10.02
CA THR A 21 -2.76 9.58 10.95
C THR A 21 -3.95 8.78 10.40
N ASN A 22 -4.47 9.16 9.22
CA ASN A 22 -5.65 8.54 8.60
C ASN A 22 -5.28 7.46 7.57
N HIS A 23 -4.21 7.67 6.82
CA HIS A 23 -3.67 6.74 5.83
C HIS A 23 -2.23 6.40 6.20
N GLU A 24 -1.85 5.15 5.98
CA GLU A 24 -0.48 4.71 6.10
C GLU A 24 0.27 5.03 4.81
N LYS A 25 1.38 5.77 4.94
CA LYS A 25 2.20 6.17 3.81
C LYS A 25 3.27 5.11 3.57
N PHE A 26 3.30 4.54 2.38
CA PHE A 26 4.34 3.63 1.91
C PHE A 26 5.21 4.34 0.90
N VAL A 27 6.53 4.35 1.11
CA VAL A 27 7.49 5.02 0.24
C VAL A 27 8.57 4.07 -0.23
N LYS A 28 8.91 4.15 -1.52
CA LYS A 28 10.03 3.43 -2.15
C LYS A 28 10.71 4.35 -3.15
N GLY A 29 11.84 4.93 -2.77
CA GLY A 29 12.50 5.98 -3.57
C GLY A 29 11.52 7.12 -3.83
N ASP A 30 11.30 7.45 -5.11
CA ASP A 30 10.36 8.50 -5.57
C ASP A 30 8.88 8.09 -5.56
N LYS A 31 8.57 6.80 -5.31
CA LYS A 31 7.17 6.33 -5.28
C LYS A 31 6.59 6.48 -3.88
N LEU A 32 5.43 7.14 -3.80
CA LEU A 32 4.61 7.23 -2.59
C LEU A 32 3.22 6.65 -2.85
N VAL A 33 2.77 5.79 -1.94
CA VAL A 33 1.46 5.14 -1.97
C VAL A 33 0.76 5.31 -0.63
N LEU A 34 -0.55 5.50 -0.67
CA LEU A 34 -1.38 5.71 0.51
C LEU A 34 -2.29 4.50 0.70
N VAL A 35 -2.19 3.85 1.85
CA VAL A 35 -3.02 2.69 2.20
C VAL A 35 -3.98 3.08 3.32
N LYS A 36 -5.29 2.87 3.11
CA LYS A 36 -6.30 3.07 4.15
C LYS A 36 -6.07 2.10 5.32
N ARG A 37 -6.30 2.55 6.55
CA ARG A 37 -6.11 1.74 7.76
C ARG A 37 -7.25 0.76 8.07
N HIS A 38 -8.19 0.58 7.14
CA HIS A 38 -9.32 -0.34 7.30
C HIS A 38 -8.86 -1.80 7.17
N ARG A 39 -9.57 -2.71 7.83
CA ARG A 39 -9.24 -4.15 7.85
C ARG A 39 -9.40 -4.79 6.47
N GLU A 40 -10.43 -4.36 5.75
CA GLU A 40 -10.73 -4.77 4.38
C GLU A 40 -10.48 -3.62 3.41
N ILE A 41 -9.87 -3.97 2.28
CA ILE A 41 -9.60 -3.06 1.19
C ILE A 41 -10.32 -3.62 -0.03
N GLU A 42 -11.15 -2.77 -0.63
CA GLU A 42 -11.80 -3.06 -1.90
C GLU A 42 -10.75 -3.43 -2.93
N GLU A 43 -11.02 -4.48 -3.69
CA GLU A 43 -10.03 -5.03 -4.62
C GLU A 43 -9.61 -4.02 -5.70
N GLN A 44 -10.53 -3.13 -6.09
CA GLN A 44 -10.27 -2.02 -7.01
C GLN A 44 -9.24 -1.03 -6.44
N ILE A 45 -9.33 -0.71 -5.15
CA ILE A 45 -8.39 0.18 -4.47
C ILE A 45 -7.02 -0.52 -4.34
N ALA A 46 -7.00 -1.79 -3.96
CA ALA A 46 -5.77 -2.57 -3.88
C ALA A 46 -5.04 -2.62 -5.23
N LYS A 47 -5.76 -2.90 -6.32
CA LYS A 47 -5.19 -2.87 -7.69
C LYS A 47 -4.64 -1.50 -8.06
N ARG A 48 -5.36 -0.41 -7.72
CA ARG A 48 -4.88 0.95 -7.97
C ARG A 48 -3.60 1.28 -7.21
N ILE A 49 -3.50 0.85 -5.94
CA ILE A 49 -2.31 0.99 -5.11
C ILE A 49 -1.13 0.21 -5.71
N LEU A 50 -1.35 -1.05 -6.12
CA LEU A 50 -0.32 -1.87 -6.76
C LEU A 50 0.15 -1.27 -8.09
N ARG A 51 -0.77 -0.74 -8.89
CA ARG A 51 -0.44 -0.06 -10.15
C ARG A 51 0.35 1.23 -9.91
N GLN A 52 0.01 2.00 -8.88
CA GLN A 52 0.78 3.18 -8.46
C GLN A 52 2.16 2.81 -7.90
N ALA A 53 2.26 1.67 -7.21
CA ALA A 53 3.54 1.10 -6.78
C ALA A 53 4.37 0.56 -7.97
N GLY A 54 3.74 0.30 -9.12
CA GLY A 54 4.33 -0.31 -10.31
C GLY A 54 4.58 -1.81 -10.14
N LEU A 55 3.73 -2.49 -9.38
CA LEU A 55 3.84 -3.92 -9.07
C LEU A 55 2.88 -4.79 -9.87
N ARG A 56 1.83 -4.24 -10.47
CA ARG A 56 1.02 -4.86 -11.55
C ARG A 56 -0.05 -3.90 -12.04
#